data_AF-A0AA41Z3E4-F1
#
_entry.id   AF-A0AA41Z3E4-F1
#
_cell.length_a   1.000
_cell.length_b   1.000
_cell.length_c   1.000
_cell.angle_alpha   90.00
_cell.angle_beta   90.00
_cell.angle_gamma   90.00
#
_symmetry.space_group_name_H-M   'P 1'
#
loop_
_entity.id
_entity.type
_entity.pdbx_description
1 polymer ?
#
loop_
_entity_poly.entity_id
_entity_poly.type
_entity_poly.pdbx_seq_one_letter_code
_entity_poly.pdbx_strand_id
1 'polypeptide(L)'
;MAFLICACWFFAATVGGLILNILATDVYERCPWIAAWILERAVKRLPDDKRARYREEWASHLADCTTKLDQIWHAAGSWWSVGSILRRAPHVTRRYRLDLLITGSALVMVASTGEAVVRLLAGMPFWFLIPSAFQIVPAGVVVVLGIRLRWEKGNIVEL
;
A
#
# COMPACT_ATOMS: atom_id res chain seq x y z
N MET A 1 52.68 18.27 -25.54
CA MET A 1 51.58 17.28 -25.39
C MET A 1 50.55 17.69 -24.35
N ALA A 2 50.93 18.07 -23.12
CA ALA A 2 49.97 18.43 -22.05
C ALA A 2 48.95 19.52 -22.45
N PHE A 3 49.40 20.57 -23.16
CA PHE A 3 48.51 21.67 -23.59
C PHE A 3 47.39 21.21 -24.55
N LEU A 4 47.70 20.30 -25.49
CA LEU A 4 46.71 19.76 -26.43
C LEU A 4 45.67 18.91 -25.71
N ILE A 5 46.09 18.12 -24.72
CA ILE A 5 45.19 17.30 -23.91
C ILE A 5 44.23 18.21 -23.11
N CYS A 6 44.74 19.26 -22.47
CA CYS A 6 43.90 20.21 -21.73
C CYS A 6 42.90 20.93 -22.65
N ALA A 7 43.31 21.36 -23.83
CA ALA A 7 42.44 22.01 -24.80
C ALA A 7 41.32 21.07 -25.29
N CYS A 8 41.62 19.80 -25.57
CA CYS A 8 40.60 18.81 -25.95
C CYS A 8 39.58 18.57 -24.84
N TRP A 9 40.01 18.45 -23.57
CA TRP A 9 39.09 18.29 -22.45
C TRP A 9 38.20 19.50 -22.24
N PHE A 10 38.75 20.71 -22.34
CA PHE A 10 37.98 21.95 -22.22
C PHE A 10 36.91 22.04 -23.31
N PHE A 11 37.29 21.73 -24.56
CA PHE A 11 36.35 21.70 -25.68
C PHE A 11 35.26 20.65 -25.49
N ALA A 12 35.63 19.42 -25.11
CA ALA A 12 34.68 18.35 -24.84
C ALA A 12 33.69 18.70 -23.72
N ALA A 13 34.17 19.31 -22.64
CA ALA A 13 33.32 19.77 -21.54
C ALA A 13 32.36 20.89 -21.98
N THR A 14 32.84 21.84 -22.78
CA THR A 14 32.03 22.96 -23.27
C THR A 14 30.93 22.46 -24.23
N VAL A 15 31.30 21.64 -25.20
CA VAL A 15 30.35 21.02 -26.14
C VAL A 15 29.36 20.12 -25.41
N GLY A 16 29.84 19.31 -24.46
CA GLY A 16 29.00 18.47 -23.62
C GLY A 16 27.99 19.28 -22.80
N GLY A 17 28.42 20.39 -22.19
CA GLY A 17 27.54 21.30 -21.46
C GLY A 17 26.46 21.93 -22.34
N LEU A 18 26.81 22.32 -23.58
CA LEU A 18 25.86 22.89 -24.53
C LEU A 18 24.81 21.86 -24.98
N ILE A 19 25.23 20.63 -25.29
CA ILE A 19 24.31 19.53 -25.63
C ILE A 19 23.37 19.23 -24.46
N LEU A 20 23.88 19.18 -23.23
CA LEU A 20 23.06 18.98 -22.04
C LEU A 20 22.04 20.10 -21.82
N ASN A 21 22.40 21.34 -22.11
CA ASN A 21 21.47 22.48 -22.00
C ASN A 21 20.31 22.39 -23.00
N ILE A 22 20.61 22.02 -24.25
CA ILE A 22 19.60 21.80 -25.28
C ILE A 22 18.68 20.64 -24.88
N LEU A 23 19.26 19.51 -24.45
CA LEU A 23 18.49 18.35 -23.98
C LEU A 23 17.62 18.69 -22.77
N ALA A 24 18.15 19.45 -21.81
CA ALA A 24 17.39 19.89 -20.65
C ALA A 24 16.19 20.76 -21.05
N THR A 25 16.35 21.61 -22.07
CA THR A 25 15.27 22.47 -22.58
C THR A 25 14.18 21.64 -23.28
N ASP A 26 14.55 20.68 -24.13
CA ASP A 26 13.58 19.79 -24.79
C ASP A 26 12.83 18.92 -23.76
N VAL A 27 13.53 18.38 -22.76
CA VAL A 27 12.90 17.64 -21.66
C VAL A 27 11.94 18.54 -20.87
N TYR A 28 12.36 19.79 -20.59
CA TYR A 28 11.54 20.76 -19.89
C TYR A 28 10.27 21.13 -20.69
N GLU A 29 10.37 21.22 -22.01
CA GLU A 29 9.21 21.44 -22.89
C GLU A 29 8.23 20.27 -22.92
N ARG A 30 8.73 19.05 -22.74
CA ARG A 30 7.89 17.85 -22.68
C ARG A 30 7.25 17.60 -21.31
N CYS A 31 7.67 18.30 -20.26
CA CYS A 31 7.14 18.15 -18.90
C CYS A 31 5.60 18.21 -18.80
N PRO A 32 4.89 19.16 -19.44
CA PRO A 32 3.42 19.22 -19.37
C PRO A 32 2.74 17.99 -19.96
N TRP A 33 3.28 17.46 -21.06
CA TRP A 33 2.77 16.23 -21.67
C TRP A 33 3.00 15.02 -20.76
N ILE A 34 4.17 14.93 -20.13
CA ILE A 34 4.48 13.88 -19.15
C ILE A 34 3.53 13.98 -17.95
N ALA A 35 3.29 15.18 -17.42
CA ALA A 35 2.40 15.40 -16.30
C ALA A 35 0.96 14.98 -16.61
N ALA A 36 0.43 15.38 -17.78
CA ALA A 36 -0.88 14.95 -18.25
C ALA A 36 -0.97 13.42 -18.41
N TRP A 37 0.07 12.79 -18.94
CA TRP A 37 0.13 11.33 -19.08
C TRP A 37 0.14 10.60 -17.73
N ILE A 38 0.89 11.08 -16.75
CA ILE A 38 0.92 10.54 -15.38
C ILE A 38 -0.47 10.66 -14.74
N LEU A 39 -1.10 11.83 -14.86
CA LEU A 39 -2.43 12.11 -14.30
C LEU A 39 -3.50 11.19 -14.90
N GLU A 40 -3.52 11.02 -16.22
CA GLU A 40 -4.43 10.08 -16.90
C GLU A 40 -4.27 8.65 -16.38
N ARG A 41 -3.03 8.23 -16.16
CA ARG A 41 -2.75 6.90 -15.63
C ARG A 41 -3.21 6.79 -14.17
N ALA A 42 -3.11 7.87 -13.38
CA ALA A 42 -3.60 7.91 -12.00
C ALA A 42 -5.12 7.76 -11.95
N VAL A 43 -5.84 8.52 -12.78
CA VAL A 43 -7.30 8.47 -12.89
C VAL A 43 -7.77 7.07 -13.29
N LYS A 44 -7.09 6.41 -14.24
CA LYS A 44 -7.44 5.04 -14.66
C LYS A 44 -7.38 4.01 -13.53
N ARG A 45 -6.64 4.26 -12.45
CA ARG A 45 -6.58 3.38 -11.27
C ARG A 45 -7.73 3.57 -10.29
N LEU A 46 -8.48 4.67 -10.39
CA LEU A 46 -9.62 4.92 -9.51
C LEU A 46 -10.85 4.09 -9.93
N PRO A 47 -11.79 3.84 -9.01
CA PRO A 47 -13.11 3.28 -9.30
C PRO A 47 -13.90 4.15 -10.30
N ASP A 48 -14.67 3.51 -11.19
CA ASP A 48 -15.34 4.17 -12.32
C ASP A 48 -16.24 5.35 -11.91
N ASP A 49 -16.93 5.24 -10.77
CA ASP A 49 -17.80 6.26 -10.19
C ASP A 49 -17.03 7.53 -9.77
N LYS A 50 -15.74 7.40 -9.45
CA LYS A 50 -14.89 8.50 -8.99
C LYS A 50 -13.98 9.06 -10.08
N ARG A 51 -13.76 8.33 -11.19
CA ARG A 51 -12.82 8.74 -12.24
C ARG A 51 -13.13 10.11 -12.81
N ALA A 52 -14.38 10.37 -13.19
CA ALA A 52 -14.78 11.63 -13.82
C ALA A 52 -14.51 12.83 -12.90
N ARG A 53 -14.94 12.74 -11.64
CA ARG A 53 -14.76 13.80 -10.64
C ARG A 53 -13.28 14.10 -10.37
N TYR A 54 -12.47 13.09 -10.06
CA TYR A 54 -11.05 13.31 -9.77
C TYR A 54 -10.26 13.74 -11.01
N ARG A 55 -10.65 13.27 -12.20
CA ARG A 55 -10.04 13.72 -13.45
C ARG A 55 -10.21 15.23 -13.64
N GLU A 56 -11.43 15.72 -13.45
CA GLU A 56 -11.74 17.15 -13.57
C GLU A 56 -10.99 17.97 -12.51
N GLU A 57 -11.07 17.57 -11.24
CA GLU A 57 -10.42 18.26 -10.12
C GLU A 57 -8.89 18.30 -10.29
N TRP A 58 -8.26 17.17 -10.59
CA TRP A 58 -6.82 17.12 -10.76
C TRP A 58 -6.35 17.83 -12.02
N ALA A 59 -7.12 17.78 -13.12
CA ALA A 59 -6.79 18.51 -14.35
C ALA A 59 -6.90 20.03 -14.16
N SER A 60 -7.89 20.50 -13.38
CA SER A 60 -7.99 21.92 -13.01
C SER A 60 -6.76 22.37 -12.23
N HIS A 61 -6.39 21.64 -11.17
CA HIS A 61 -5.19 21.97 -10.40
C HIS A 61 -3.90 21.88 -11.22
N LEU A 62 -3.83 20.95 -12.20
CA LEU A 62 -2.70 20.88 -13.12
C LEU A 62 -2.61 22.13 -14.00
N ALA A 63 -3.75 22.66 -14.47
CA ALA A 63 -3.80 23.90 -15.26
C ALA A 63 -3.45 25.14 -14.42
N ASP A 64 -3.75 25.13 -13.12
CA ASP A 64 -3.41 26.21 -12.19
C ASP A 64 -1.93 26.23 -11.76
N CYS A 65 -1.17 25.16 -12.05
CA CYS A 65 0.25 25.09 -11.73
C CYS A 65 1.08 26.04 -12.62
N THR A 66 1.76 27.00 -12.00
CA THR A 66 2.52 28.06 -12.68
C THR A 66 3.79 27.55 -13.36
N THR A 67 4.47 26.55 -12.79
CA THR A 67 5.71 25.99 -13.34
C THR A 67 5.52 24.58 -13.91
N LYS A 68 6.31 24.21 -14.91
CA LYS A 68 6.25 22.88 -15.53
C LYS A 68 6.70 21.76 -14.58
N LEU A 69 7.58 22.08 -13.62
CA LEU A 69 8.00 21.13 -12.59
C LEU A 69 6.90 20.91 -11.56
N ASP A 70 6.18 21.98 -11.18
CA ASP A 70 5.02 21.86 -10.28
C ASP A 70 3.93 21.00 -10.91
N GLN A 71 3.72 21.09 -12.23
CA GLN A 71 2.81 20.21 -12.96
C GLN A 71 3.18 18.72 -12.81
N ILE A 72 4.47 18.39 -12.94
CA ILE A 72 4.96 17.01 -12.74
C ILE A 72 4.77 16.59 -11.28
N TRP A 73 5.14 17.46 -10.34
CA TRP A 73 5.04 17.17 -8.91
C TRP A 73 3.59 16.92 -8.49
N HIS A 74 2.67 17.75 -8.98
CA HIS A 74 1.23 17.62 -8.77
C HIS A 74 0.69 16.32 -9.38
N ALA A 75 1.06 15.98 -10.61
CA ALA A 75 0.67 14.72 -11.24
C ALA A 75 1.20 13.50 -10.48
N ALA A 76 2.45 13.56 -10.00
CA ALA A 76 3.05 12.50 -9.18
C ALA A 76 2.39 12.37 -7.80
N GLY A 77 2.07 13.49 -7.15
CA GLY A 77 1.33 13.52 -5.90
C GLY A 77 -0.08 12.94 -6.05
N SER A 78 -0.77 13.31 -7.13
CA SER A 78 -2.08 12.75 -7.49
C SER A 78 -2.01 11.24 -7.67
N TRP A 79 -1.00 10.73 -8.40
CA TRP A 79 -0.75 9.29 -8.56
C TRP A 79 -0.53 8.56 -7.23
N TRP A 80 0.24 9.14 -6.30
CA TRP A 80 0.44 8.56 -4.97
C TRP A 80 -0.83 8.58 -4.12
N SER A 81 -1.62 9.65 -4.22
CA SER A 81 -2.87 9.83 -3.48
C SER A 81 -3.94 8.80 -3.84
N VAL A 82 -3.89 8.22 -5.05
CA VAL A 82 -4.80 7.12 -5.45
C VAL A 82 -4.76 5.99 -4.41
N GLY A 83 -3.59 5.64 -3.89
CA GLY A 83 -3.46 4.57 -2.90
C GLY A 83 -4.22 4.87 -1.60
N SER A 84 -4.25 6.12 -1.14
CA SER A 84 -5.01 6.51 0.06
C SER A 84 -6.51 6.59 -0.24
N ILE A 85 -6.91 7.05 -1.43
CA ILE A 85 -8.31 7.07 -1.87
C ILE A 85 -8.87 5.65 -1.98
N LEU A 86 -8.10 4.71 -2.53
CA LEU A 86 -8.50 3.30 -2.62
C LEU A 86 -8.61 2.63 -1.24
N ARG A 87 -7.77 3.01 -0.28
CA ARG A 87 -7.89 2.53 1.11
C ARG A 87 -9.11 3.10 1.85
N ARG A 88 -9.56 4.30 1.47
CA ARG A 88 -10.74 4.95 2.06
C ARG A 88 -12.03 4.68 1.29
N ALA A 89 -11.94 4.14 0.07
CA ALA A 89 -13.11 3.64 -0.63
C ALA A 89 -13.73 2.57 0.28
N PRO A 90 -15.04 2.65 0.56
CA PRO A 90 -15.70 1.71 1.46
C PRO A 90 -15.35 0.31 0.97
N HIS A 91 -14.58 -0.41 1.79
CA HIS A 91 -14.25 -1.78 1.49
C HIS A 91 -15.58 -2.47 1.28
N VAL A 92 -15.74 -3.18 0.15
CA VAL A 92 -16.83 -4.14 -0.02
C VAL A 92 -16.83 -4.96 1.26
N THR A 93 -17.84 -4.76 2.12
CA THR A 93 -17.93 -5.37 3.44
C THR A 93 -17.92 -6.87 3.21
N ARG A 94 -16.73 -7.46 3.26
CA ARG A 94 -16.58 -8.90 3.06
C ARG A 94 -17.23 -9.50 4.28
N ARG A 95 -18.40 -10.09 4.09
CA ARG A 95 -19.15 -10.73 5.18
C ARG A 95 -18.32 -11.89 5.68
N TYR A 96 -17.46 -11.63 6.66
CA TYR A 96 -16.77 -12.68 7.39
C TYR A 96 -17.83 -13.37 8.24
N ARG A 97 -18.07 -14.65 7.97
CA ARG A 97 -18.93 -15.47 8.82
C ARG A 97 -18.17 -15.66 10.14
N LEU A 98 -18.45 -14.81 11.12
CA LEU A 98 -17.83 -14.88 12.46
C LEU A 98 -17.98 -16.27 13.06
N ASP A 99 -19.09 -16.95 12.77
CA ASP A 99 -19.31 -18.34 13.15
C ASP A 99 -18.18 -19.26 12.68
N LEU A 100 -17.67 -19.10 11.45
CA LEU A 100 -16.57 -19.91 10.94
C LEU A 100 -15.26 -19.61 11.66
N LEU A 101 -15.00 -18.33 11.96
CA LEU A 101 -13.80 -17.92 12.70
C LEU A 101 -13.82 -18.44 14.14
N ILE A 102 -14.94 -18.23 14.85
CA ILE A 102 -15.14 -18.69 16.23
C ILE A 102 -15.06 -20.21 16.29
N THR A 103 -15.73 -20.91 15.37
CA THR A 103 -15.74 -22.39 15.35
C THR A 103 -14.34 -22.93 15.03
N GLY A 104 -13.63 -22.34 14.05
CA GLY A 104 -12.27 -22.74 13.71
C GLY A 104 -11.30 -22.53 14.87
N SER A 105 -11.33 -21.37 15.51
CA SER A 105 -10.48 -21.08 16.67
C SER A 105 -10.83 -21.95 17.89
N ALA A 106 -12.11 -22.21 18.15
CA ALA A 106 -12.53 -23.08 19.25
C ALA A 106 -12.08 -24.53 19.02
N LEU A 107 -12.17 -25.03 17.79
CA LEU A 107 -11.69 -26.37 17.44
C LEU A 107 -10.19 -26.52 17.67
N VAL A 108 -9.39 -25.55 17.21
CA VAL A 108 -7.94 -25.52 17.44
C VAL A 108 -7.64 -25.47 18.94
N MET A 109 -8.34 -24.62 19.69
CA MET A 109 -8.15 -24.51 21.13
C MET A 109 -8.43 -25.83 21.86
N VAL A 110 -9.52 -26.52 21.52
CA VAL A 110 -9.87 -27.83 22.12
C VAL A 110 -8.83 -28.89 21.75
N ALA A 111 -8.41 -28.96 20.49
CA ALA A 111 -7.42 -29.92 20.03
C ALA A 111 -6.06 -29.73 20.72
N SER A 112 -5.54 -28.50 20.74
CA SER A 112 -4.27 -28.17 21.40
C SER A 112 -4.33 -28.37 22.92
N THR A 113 -5.48 -28.09 23.55
CA THR A 113 -5.67 -28.36 24.99
C THR A 113 -5.71 -29.85 25.28
N GLY A 114 -6.42 -30.64 24.46
CA GLY A 114 -6.45 -32.10 24.59
C GLY A 114 -5.06 -32.71 24.46
N GLU A 115 -4.27 -32.26 23.48
CA GLU A 115 -2.89 -32.69 23.33
C GLU A 115 -2.05 -32.32 24.55
N ALA A 116 -2.15 -31.09 25.05
CA ALA A 116 -1.43 -30.65 26.25
C ALA A 116 -1.77 -31.50 27.49
N VAL A 117 -3.04 -31.86 27.66
CA VAL A 117 -3.50 -32.74 28.76
C VAL A 117 -2.93 -34.14 28.62
N VAL A 118 -2.99 -34.75 27.43
CA VAL A 118 -2.41 -36.08 27.18
C VAL A 118 -0.91 -36.09 27.48
N ARG A 119 -0.20 -35.04 27.06
CA ARG A 119 1.24 -34.87 27.32
C ARG A 119 1.55 -34.75 28.81
N LEU A 120 0.75 -34.00 29.55
CA LEU A 120 0.88 -33.87 31.01
C LEU A 120 0.63 -35.23 31.71
N LEU A 121 -0.40 -35.97 31.29
CA LEU A 121 -0.73 -37.29 31.82
C LEU A 121 0.35 -38.34 31.51
N ALA A 122 1.07 -38.18 30.40
CA ALA A 122 2.23 -39.01 30.05
C ALA A 122 3.48 -38.71 30.91
N GLY A 123 3.38 -37.80 31.89
CA GLY A 123 4.49 -37.43 32.77
C GLY A 123 5.53 -36.52 32.10
N MET A 124 5.19 -35.88 30.98
CA MET A 124 6.12 -34.95 30.35
C MET A 124 6.31 -33.68 31.20
N PRO A 125 7.53 -33.15 31.26
CA PRO A 125 7.79 -31.97 32.07
C PRO A 125 7.09 -30.73 31.50
N PHE A 126 6.66 -29.83 32.39
CA PHE A 126 5.75 -28.73 32.07
C PHE A 126 6.25 -27.78 30.97
N TRP A 127 7.56 -27.64 30.76
CA TRP A 127 8.10 -26.79 29.68
C TRP A 127 7.77 -27.31 28.27
N PHE A 128 7.44 -28.60 28.12
CA PHE A 128 6.92 -29.14 26.85
C PHE A 128 5.51 -28.64 26.50
N LEU A 129 4.82 -27.99 27.45
CA LEU A 129 3.50 -27.39 27.24
C LEU A 129 3.59 -25.96 26.71
N ILE A 130 4.77 -25.33 26.73
CA ILE A 130 4.96 -23.94 26.26
C ILE A 130 4.49 -23.74 24.81
N PRO A 131 4.82 -24.63 23.85
CA PRO A 131 4.32 -24.49 22.48
C PRO A 131 2.79 -24.60 22.39
N SER A 132 2.18 -25.49 23.19
CA SER A 132 0.72 -25.63 23.25
C SER A 132 0.06 -24.37 23.83
N ALA A 133 0.66 -23.75 24.85
CA ALA A 133 0.18 -22.49 25.40
C ALA A 133 0.19 -21.36 24.35
N PHE A 134 1.22 -21.30 23.50
CA PHE A 134 1.30 -20.32 22.41
C PHE A 134 0.20 -20.48 21.36
N GLN A 135 -0.36 -21.68 21.20
CA GLN A 135 -1.51 -21.93 20.31
C GLN A 135 -2.85 -21.67 21.02
N ILE A 136 -2.98 -22.08 22.28
CA ILE A 136 -4.21 -21.98 23.05
C ILE A 136 -4.57 -20.52 23.36
N VAL A 137 -3.58 -19.70 23.76
CA VAL A 137 -3.85 -18.31 24.21
C VAL A 137 -4.42 -17.43 23.08
N PRO A 138 -3.82 -17.34 21.88
CA PRO A 138 -4.39 -16.53 20.79
C PRO A 138 -5.74 -17.06 20.33
N ALA A 139 -5.92 -18.38 20.27
CA ALA A 139 -7.20 -18.99 19.90
C ALA A 139 -8.31 -18.62 20.91
N GLY A 140 -7.99 -18.68 22.21
CA GLY A 140 -8.90 -18.24 23.27
C GLY A 140 -9.28 -16.76 23.16
N VAL A 141 -8.31 -15.89 22.87
CA VAL A 141 -8.57 -14.47 22.64
C VAL A 141 -9.52 -14.25 21.46
N VAL A 142 -9.30 -14.94 20.34
CA VAL A 142 -10.17 -14.85 19.15
C VAL A 142 -11.58 -15.35 19.47
N VAL A 143 -11.73 -16.46 20.20
CA VAL A 143 -13.05 -16.97 20.60
C VAL A 143 -13.76 -15.99 21.52
N VAL A 144 -13.11 -15.47 22.56
CA VAL A 144 -13.71 -14.52 23.51
C VAL A 144 -14.12 -13.22 22.82
N LEU A 145 -13.22 -12.63 22.02
CA LEU A 145 -13.52 -11.41 21.26
C LEU A 145 -14.61 -11.67 20.21
N GLY A 146 -14.58 -12.82 19.53
CA GLY A 146 -15.59 -13.19 18.55
C GLY A 146 -16.98 -13.34 19.17
N ILE A 147 -17.09 -14.01 20.33
CA ILE A 147 -18.35 -14.14 21.07
C ILE A 147 -18.85 -12.77 21.53
N ARG A 148 -17.95 -11.93 22.08
CA ARG A 148 -18.30 -10.58 22.52
C ARG A 148 -18.82 -9.72 21.36
N LEU A 149 -18.12 -9.72 20.23
CA LEU A 149 -18.55 -9.00 19.02
C LEU A 149 -19.88 -9.53 18.49
N ARG A 150 -20.10 -10.84 18.55
CA ARG A 150 -21.37 -11.48 18.16
C ARG A 150 -22.53 -11.02 19.06
N TRP A 151 -22.30 -10.85 20.36
CA TRP A 151 -23.31 -10.31 21.27
C TRP A 151 -23.60 -8.83 21.02
N GLU A 152 -22.56 -8.02 20.75
CA GLU A 152 -22.73 -6.57 20.54
C GLU A 152 -23.36 -6.23 19.18
N LYS A 153 -23.01 -6.95 18.11
CA LYS A 153 -23.33 -6.56 16.71
C LYS A 153 -24.16 -7.60 15.94
N GLY A 154 -24.50 -8.73 16.55
CA GLY A 154 -25.16 -9.85 15.86
C GLY A 154 -24.23 -10.68 14.98
N ASN A 155 -24.78 -11.60 14.18
CA ASN A 155 -24.00 -12.56 13.37
C ASN A 155 -23.26 -11.96 12.17
N ILE A 156 -23.50 -10.68 11.85
CA ILE A 156 -22.94 -10.01 10.69
C ILE A 156 -22.22 -8.76 11.20
N VAL A 157 -20.91 -8.83 11.34
CA VAL A 157 -20.09 -7.63 11.55
C VAL A 157 -19.69 -7.11 10.19
N GLU A 158 -20.28 -5.97 9.84
CA GLU A 158 -19.76 -5.10 8.80
C GLU A 158 -18.55 -4.37 9.42
N LEU A 159 -17.35 -4.68 8.91
CA LEU A 159 -16.10 -3.99 9.25
C LEU A 159 -15.94 -2.76 8.37
#